data_AF-A0A5B3GDL3-F1
#
_entry.id   AF-A0A5B3GDL3-F1
#
_cell.length_a   1.000
_cell.length_b   1.000
_cell.length_c   1.000
_cell.angle_alpha   90.00
_cell.angle_beta   90.00
_cell.angle_gamma   90.00
#
_symmetry.space_group_name_H-M   'P 1'
#
loop_
_entity.id
_entity.type
_entity.pdbx_description
1 polymer ?
#
loop_
_entity_poly.entity_id
_entity_poly.type
_entity_poly.pdbx_seq_one_letter_code
_entity_poly.pdbx_strand_id
1 'polypeptide(L)'
;MKRTIQVILFGLWALAASVSCSGNRPVAAPSAVGVWADRDCELLRTERFALLFESNGDTTTSLLQRMDATDTVLLGKTAFTPDSVLMQYVHRPGEARQYADPGAVQPDGRLRIVVEGRERMLEKIESFAVSAPYEMLKASPLEIGSCIQQWSLGTRCRCENGSISFEAGTNRHSYTFNIEPGFVYCRAARLRFNERGGLFAQNIRMMANAREHTAYMAPDNRAESAEPLKIDDSKFSPDQCVFDEDGIYWSFIRFEGDTAVIHGCGELYRFARPAIDDPDQTEWIAFEKY
;
A
#
# COMPACT_ATOMS: atom_id res chain seq x y z
N MET A 1 -2.49 96.14 17.87
CA MET A 1 -1.56 95.43 18.77
C MET A 1 -1.52 93.96 18.36
N LYS A 2 -0.30 93.39 18.36
CA LYS A 2 0.10 92.07 17.85
C LYS A 2 -0.80 90.91 18.30
N ARG A 3 -1.07 89.95 17.41
CA ARG A 3 -0.41 88.62 17.43
C ARG A 3 -0.86 87.73 16.25
N THR A 4 0.13 87.35 15.47
CA THR A 4 0.17 86.26 14.50
C THR A 4 -0.06 84.92 15.19
N ILE A 5 -0.93 84.06 14.64
CA ILE A 5 -0.84 82.60 14.79
C ILE A 5 -1.16 81.98 13.42
N GLN A 6 -0.15 81.36 12.81
CA GLN A 6 -0.28 80.41 11.71
C GLN A 6 -1.03 79.17 12.21
N VAL A 7 -1.98 78.66 11.43
CA VAL A 7 -2.40 77.27 11.55
C VAL A 7 -2.27 76.60 10.20
N ILE A 8 -1.47 75.55 10.23
CA ILE A 8 -0.99 74.71 9.14
C ILE A 8 -2.07 73.70 8.75
N LEU A 9 -2.17 73.48 7.44
CA LEU A 9 -2.95 72.48 6.74
C LEU A 9 -2.62 71.06 7.23
N PHE A 10 -3.62 70.27 7.62
CA PHE A 10 -3.50 68.81 7.65
C PHE A 10 -4.61 68.21 6.78
N GLY A 11 -4.21 67.76 5.58
CA GLY A 11 -5.06 66.97 4.71
C GLY A 11 -5.26 65.58 5.29
N LEU A 12 -6.52 65.15 5.35
CA LEU A 12 -6.87 63.75 5.62
C LEU A 12 -6.38 62.88 4.45
N TRP A 13 -5.37 62.05 4.72
CA TRP A 13 -5.11 60.85 3.94
C TRP A 13 -6.09 59.77 4.40
N ALA A 14 -7.06 59.45 3.55
CA ALA A 14 -7.84 58.22 3.69
C ALA A 14 -6.96 57.03 3.28
N LEU A 15 -6.52 56.24 4.26
CA LEU A 15 -5.96 54.91 4.00
C LEU A 15 -7.09 54.02 3.46
N ALA A 16 -7.06 53.76 2.15
CA ALA A 16 -7.78 52.62 1.60
C ALA A 16 -7.09 51.33 2.08
N ALA A 17 -7.74 50.64 3.00
CA ALA A 17 -7.36 49.29 3.38
C ALA A 17 -7.50 48.39 2.13
N SER A 18 -6.37 47.97 1.57
CA SER A 18 -6.34 46.86 0.63
C SER A 18 -6.79 45.62 1.38
N VAL A 19 -8.01 45.16 1.09
CA VAL A 19 -8.43 43.80 1.42
C VAL A 19 -7.52 42.89 0.61
N SER A 20 -6.46 42.42 1.25
CA SER A 20 -5.60 41.37 0.71
C SER A 20 -6.46 40.13 0.61
N CYS A 21 -6.96 39.86 -0.59
CA CYS A 21 -7.48 38.55 -0.96
C CYS A 21 -6.32 37.57 -0.79
N SER A 22 -6.20 37.01 0.41
CA SER A 22 -5.38 35.84 0.66
C SER A 22 -5.82 34.80 -0.34
N GLY A 23 -4.93 34.52 -1.29
CA GLY A 23 -5.23 33.66 -2.42
C GLY A 23 -5.76 32.33 -1.92
N ASN A 24 -6.88 31.91 -2.50
CA ASN A 24 -7.18 30.51 -2.66
C ASN A 24 -5.96 29.87 -3.33
N ARG A 25 -5.01 29.37 -2.54
CA ARG A 25 -4.11 28.34 -3.04
C ARG A 25 -5.03 27.23 -3.54
N PRO A 26 -4.87 26.76 -4.78
CA PRO A 26 -5.56 25.56 -5.22
C PRO A 26 -5.27 24.50 -4.16
N VAL A 27 -6.30 23.96 -3.52
CA VAL A 27 -6.15 22.74 -2.73
C VAL A 27 -5.49 21.75 -3.68
N ALA A 28 -4.30 21.26 -3.33
CA ALA A 28 -3.60 20.29 -4.14
C ALA A 28 -4.59 19.16 -4.46
N ALA A 29 -4.68 18.75 -5.73
CA ALA A 29 -5.58 17.68 -6.12
C ALA A 29 -5.35 16.48 -5.17
N PRO A 30 -6.41 15.85 -4.64
CA PRO A 30 -6.23 14.78 -3.69
C PRO A 30 -5.38 13.68 -4.33
N SER A 31 -4.29 13.30 -3.66
CA SER A 31 -3.37 12.31 -4.22
C SER A 31 -4.11 10.98 -4.41
N ALA A 32 -3.88 10.36 -5.56
CA ALA A 32 -4.37 9.01 -5.84
C ALA A 32 -3.59 7.94 -5.06
N VAL A 33 -2.43 8.30 -4.49
CA VAL A 33 -1.65 7.41 -3.63
C VAL A 33 -2.47 7.02 -2.40
N GLY A 34 -2.45 5.73 -2.08
CA GLY A 34 -3.20 5.14 -0.99
C GLY A 34 -3.66 3.73 -1.29
N VAL A 35 -4.39 3.17 -0.33
CA VAL A 35 -5.15 1.93 -0.53
C VAL A 35 -6.62 2.30 -0.68
N TRP A 36 -7.25 1.75 -1.71
CA TRP A 36 -8.63 2.00 -2.06
C TRP A 36 -9.40 0.69 -2.13
N ALA A 37 -10.65 0.67 -1.69
CA ALA A 37 -11.46 -0.53 -1.74
C ALA A 37 -12.95 -0.25 -1.92
N ASP A 38 -13.65 -1.22 -2.49
CA ASP A 38 -15.08 -1.41 -2.34
C ASP A 38 -15.33 -2.84 -1.83
N ARG A 39 -16.59 -3.29 -1.80
CA ARG A 39 -16.95 -4.62 -1.33
C ARG A 39 -16.18 -5.75 -2.04
N ASP A 40 -15.96 -5.60 -3.34
CA ASP A 40 -15.47 -6.66 -4.23
C ASP A 40 -14.11 -6.30 -4.87
N CYS A 41 -13.43 -5.26 -4.37
CA CYS A 41 -12.24 -4.73 -4.99
C CYS A 41 -11.27 -4.10 -3.98
N GLU A 42 -9.98 -4.27 -4.23
CA GLU A 42 -8.91 -3.56 -3.53
C GLU A 42 -7.84 -3.08 -4.51
N LEU A 43 -7.39 -1.85 -4.35
CA LEU A 43 -6.34 -1.25 -5.13
C LEU A 43 -5.30 -0.62 -4.21
N LEU A 44 -4.09 -1.15 -4.24
CA LEU A 44 -2.90 -0.41 -3.83
C LEU A 44 -2.49 0.52 -4.97
N ARG A 45 -2.31 1.81 -4.67
CA ARG A 45 -1.75 2.77 -5.61
C ARG A 45 -0.58 3.54 -4.98
N THR A 46 0.58 3.45 -5.60
CA THR A 46 1.78 4.24 -5.29
C THR A 46 2.04 5.27 -6.39
N GLU A 47 3.22 5.89 -6.44
CA GLU A 47 3.57 6.77 -7.56
C GLU A 47 3.91 5.96 -8.83
N ARG A 48 4.45 4.74 -8.66
CA ARG A 48 4.96 3.90 -9.76
C ARG A 48 4.19 2.62 -10.00
N PHE A 49 3.34 2.17 -9.07
CA PHE A 49 2.61 0.92 -9.20
C PHE A 49 1.13 1.03 -8.84
N ALA A 50 0.33 0.22 -9.52
CA ALA A 50 -1.06 -0.04 -9.16
C ALA A 50 -1.26 -1.55 -9.14
N LEU A 51 -1.66 -2.10 -7.99
CA LEU A 51 -1.99 -3.51 -7.81
C LEU A 51 -3.46 -3.62 -7.45
N LEU A 52 -4.24 -4.14 -8.39
CA LEU A 52 -5.69 -4.28 -8.30
C LEU A 52 -6.06 -5.74 -8.05
N PHE A 53 -6.95 -5.97 -7.11
CA PHE A 53 -7.68 -7.22 -6.92
C PHE A 53 -9.16 -6.96 -7.16
N GLU A 54 -9.84 -7.86 -7.86
CA GLU A 54 -11.28 -7.77 -8.09
C GLU A 54 -11.91 -9.16 -7.96
N SER A 55 -13.02 -9.24 -7.22
CA SER A 55 -13.96 -10.36 -7.27
C SER A 55 -15.14 -10.01 -8.18
N ASN A 56 -15.50 -10.94 -9.06
CA ASN A 56 -16.64 -10.83 -9.96
C ASN A 56 -17.37 -12.16 -10.05
N GLY A 57 -18.24 -12.43 -9.07
CA GLY A 57 -18.90 -13.73 -8.93
C GLY A 57 -17.87 -14.81 -8.59
N ASP A 58 -17.78 -15.84 -9.43
CA ASP A 58 -16.89 -16.98 -9.22
C ASP A 58 -15.46 -16.73 -9.73
N THR A 59 -15.12 -15.50 -10.11
CA THR A 59 -13.77 -15.18 -10.58
C THR A 59 -13.11 -14.13 -9.70
N THR A 60 -11.90 -14.40 -9.24
CA THR A 60 -11.02 -13.41 -8.62
C THR A 60 -9.88 -13.10 -9.57
N THR A 61 -9.63 -11.82 -9.83
CA THR A 61 -8.54 -11.36 -10.68
C THR A 61 -7.55 -10.51 -9.90
N SER A 62 -6.29 -10.55 -10.33
CA SER A 62 -5.27 -9.61 -9.87
C SER A 62 -4.54 -9.00 -11.07
N LEU A 63 -4.27 -7.70 -11.02
CA LEU A 63 -3.61 -6.95 -12.08
C LEU A 63 -2.53 -6.06 -11.48
N LEU A 64 -1.28 -6.25 -11.92
CA LEU A 64 -0.16 -5.41 -11.54
C LEU A 64 0.21 -4.51 -12.71
N GLN A 65 0.25 -3.21 -12.46
CA GLN A 65 0.57 -2.17 -13.44
C GLN A 65 1.78 -1.36 -12.97
N ARG A 66 2.62 -0.96 -13.92
CA ARG A 66 3.65 0.07 -13.72
C ARG A 66 3.19 1.38 -14.33
N MET A 67 3.28 2.44 -13.55
CA MET A 67 3.02 3.81 -13.95
C MET A 67 4.35 4.53 -14.13
N ASP A 68 4.55 5.06 -15.33
CA ASP A 68 5.62 5.99 -15.67
C ASP A 68 4.98 7.36 -15.98
N ALA A 69 5.77 8.43 -16.16
CA ALA A 69 5.25 9.80 -16.29
C ALA A 69 4.21 10.02 -17.41
N THR A 70 4.23 9.17 -18.45
CA THR A 70 3.34 9.30 -19.62
C THR A 70 2.50 8.06 -19.89
N ASP A 71 2.84 6.91 -19.29
CA ASP A 71 2.28 5.61 -19.66
C ASP A 71 1.94 4.78 -18.42
N THR A 72 0.90 3.96 -18.52
CA THR A 72 0.63 2.88 -17.55
C THR A 72 0.64 1.56 -18.31
N VAL A 73 1.49 0.62 -17.88
CA VAL A 73 1.72 -0.66 -18.55
C VAL A 73 1.34 -1.80 -17.63
N LEU A 74 0.54 -2.74 -18.13
CA LEU A 74 0.24 -3.99 -17.43
C LEU A 74 1.49 -4.89 -17.38
N LEU A 75 1.99 -5.16 -16.18
CA LEU A 75 3.12 -6.07 -15.95
C LEU A 75 2.68 -7.53 -15.77
N GLY A 76 1.52 -7.75 -15.16
CA GLY A 76 0.99 -9.09 -14.98
C GLY A 76 -0.50 -9.11 -14.67
N LYS A 77 -1.15 -10.21 -15.01
CA LYS A 77 -2.57 -10.46 -14.73
C LYS A 77 -2.78 -11.92 -14.37
N THR A 78 -3.64 -12.18 -13.38
CA THR A 78 -4.16 -13.51 -13.09
C THR A 78 -5.68 -13.51 -13.04
N ALA A 79 -6.29 -14.66 -13.33
CA ALA A 79 -7.72 -14.89 -13.10
C ALA A 79 -7.91 -16.30 -12.56
N PHE A 80 -8.54 -16.40 -11.40
CA PHE A 80 -8.81 -17.63 -10.68
C PHE A 80 -10.31 -17.87 -10.63
N THR A 81 -10.68 -19.13 -10.73
CA THR A 81 -11.97 -19.68 -10.28
C THR A 81 -11.72 -20.50 -9.01
N PRO A 82 -12.77 -20.94 -8.30
CA PRO A 82 -12.61 -21.84 -7.16
C PRO A 82 -11.79 -23.09 -7.47
N ASP A 83 -11.81 -23.57 -8.71
CA ASP A 83 -11.24 -24.87 -9.09
C ASP A 83 -10.03 -24.78 -10.05
N SER A 84 -9.76 -23.62 -10.64
CA SER A 84 -8.71 -23.50 -11.67
C SER A 84 -8.17 -22.09 -11.83
N VAL A 85 -6.96 -21.99 -12.41
CA VAL A 85 -6.41 -20.72 -12.90
C VAL A 85 -6.76 -20.58 -14.38
N LEU A 86 -7.65 -19.65 -14.69
CA LEU A 86 -8.10 -19.38 -16.06
C LEU A 86 -7.05 -18.61 -16.87
N MET A 87 -6.29 -17.74 -16.20
CA MET A 87 -5.31 -16.87 -16.87
C MET A 87 -4.10 -16.61 -15.99
N GLN A 88 -2.94 -16.63 -16.63
CA GLN A 88 -1.68 -16.11 -16.10
C GLN A 88 -0.99 -15.34 -17.24
N TYR A 89 -0.67 -14.09 -16.99
CA TYR A 89 0.04 -13.23 -17.92
C TYR A 89 1.16 -12.53 -17.19
N VAL A 90 2.34 -12.52 -17.80
CA VAL A 90 3.50 -11.73 -17.41
C VAL A 90 4.00 -11.06 -18.67
N HIS A 91 4.13 -9.73 -18.63
CA HIS A 91 4.62 -8.95 -19.76
C HIS A 91 6.04 -9.36 -20.14
N ARG A 92 6.28 -9.60 -21.43
CA ARG A 92 7.61 -9.95 -21.94
C ARG A 92 8.26 -8.82 -22.73
N PRO A 93 9.59 -8.67 -22.66
CA PRO A 93 10.31 -7.74 -23.53
C PRO A 93 9.98 -7.96 -25.01
N GLY A 94 9.57 -6.90 -25.70
CA GLY A 94 9.20 -6.94 -27.12
C GLY A 94 7.71 -7.16 -27.40
N GLU A 95 6.91 -7.50 -26.39
CA GLU A 95 5.45 -7.54 -26.54
C GLU A 95 4.86 -6.12 -26.61
N ALA A 96 3.75 -5.97 -27.34
CA ALA A 96 3.02 -4.72 -27.37
C ALA A 96 2.55 -4.36 -25.95
N ARG A 97 2.76 -3.10 -25.56
CA ARG A 97 2.32 -2.61 -24.25
C ARG A 97 0.81 -2.70 -24.16
N GLN A 98 0.32 -3.36 -23.12
CA GLN A 98 -1.09 -3.31 -22.74
C GLN A 98 -1.27 -2.16 -21.77
N TYR A 99 -2.04 -1.16 -22.20
CA TYR A 99 -2.37 0.00 -21.38
C TYR A 99 -3.50 -0.36 -20.41
N ALA A 100 -3.43 0.17 -19.21
CA ALA A 100 -4.44 -0.03 -18.18
C ALA A 100 -4.75 1.28 -17.46
N ASP A 101 -5.96 1.41 -16.93
CA ASP A 101 -6.41 2.56 -16.14
C ASP A 101 -6.00 2.36 -14.66
N PRO A 102 -5.07 3.15 -14.10
CA PRO A 102 -4.72 3.09 -12.68
C PRO A 102 -5.75 3.82 -11.79
N GLY A 103 -6.78 4.40 -12.40
CA GLY A 103 -7.85 5.16 -11.79
C GLY A 103 -7.63 6.67 -11.81
N ALA A 104 -8.70 7.41 -11.52
CA ALA A 104 -8.66 8.86 -11.34
C ALA A 104 -9.50 9.28 -10.13
N VAL A 105 -8.92 10.12 -9.27
CA VAL A 105 -9.65 10.65 -8.12
C VAL A 105 -10.70 11.63 -8.62
N GLN A 106 -11.94 11.42 -8.19
CA GLN A 106 -13.07 12.25 -8.54
C GLN A 106 -13.21 13.42 -7.55
N PRO A 107 -14.00 14.48 -7.89
CA PRO A 107 -14.22 15.61 -6.99
C PRO A 107 -14.84 15.25 -5.63
N ASP A 108 -15.52 14.11 -5.53
CA ASP A 108 -16.10 13.58 -4.27
C ASP A 108 -15.07 12.83 -3.41
N GLY A 109 -13.81 12.76 -3.84
CA GLY A 109 -12.71 12.12 -3.11
C GLY A 109 -12.60 10.61 -3.31
N ARG A 110 -13.53 9.98 -4.04
CA ARG A 110 -13.46 8.56 -4.39
C ARG A 110 -12.57 8.34 -5.62
N LEU A 111 -12.03 7.12 -5.75
CA LEU A 111 -11.25 6.73 -6.92
C LEU A 111 -12.13 6.01 -7.94
N ARG A 112 -12.24 6.59 -9.14
CA ARG A 112 -12.90 5.96 -10.27
C ARG A 112 -11.91 5.05 -10.99
N ILE A 113 -12.25 3.79 -11.18
CA ILE A 113 -11.50 2.84 -12.01
C ILE A 113 -12.42 2.22 -13.06
N VAL A 114 -11.83 1.74 -14.17
CA VAL A 114 -12.55 0.92 -15.16
C VAL A 114 -11.88 -0.44 -15.25
N VAL A 115 -12.65 -1.49 -14.91
CA VAL A 115 -12.19 -2.88 -14.96
C VAL A 115 -13.07 -3.62 -15.95
N GLU A 116 -12.47 -4.10 -17.04
CA GLU A 116 -13.17 -4.83 -18.11
C GLU A 116 -14.42 -4.08 -18.64
N GLY A 117 -14.30 -2.75 -18.76
CA GLY A 117 -15.37 -1.88 -19.25
C GLY A 117 -16.43 -1.49 -18.22
N ARG A 118 -16.34 -2.00 -16.98
CA ARG A 118 -17.21 -1.62 -15.87
C ARG A 118 -16.56 -0.56 -15.01
N GLU A 119 -17.27 0.55 -14.83
CA GLU A 119 -16.84 1.63 -13.93
C GLU A 119 -17.13 1.25 -12.47
N ARG A 120 -16.16 1.50 -11.59
CA ARG A 120 -16.30 1.35 -10.13
C ARG A 120 -15.79 2.58 -9.41
N MET A 121 -16.35 2.84 -8.24
CA MET A 121 -16.00 3.95 -7.36
C MET A 121 -15.51 3.40 -6.02
N LEU A 122 -14.21 3.47 -5.79
CA LEU A 122 -13.56 2.98 -4.58
C LEU A 122 -13.42 4.06 -3.51
N GLU A 123 -13.47 3.65 -2.26
CA GLU A 123 -13.21 4.51 -1.11
C GLU A 123 -11.76 4.35 -0.62
N LYS A 124 -11.15 5.45 -0.18
CA LYS A 124 -9.80 5.39 0.38
C LYS A 124 -9.85 4.80 1.78
N ILE A 125 -9.12 3.71 2.02
CA ILE A 125 -9.03 3.04 3.33
C ILE A 125 -7.69 3.27 4.04
N GLU A 126 -6.67 3.70 3.30
CA GLU A 126 -5.39 4.17 3.84
C GLU A 126 -4.82 5.29 2.97
N SER A 127 -4.30 6.34 3.62
CA SER A 127 -3.43 7.34 2.99
C SER A 127 -2.00 7.13 3.48
N PHE A 128 -1.03 7.27 2.59
CA PHE A 128 0.39 7.27 2.94
C PHE A 128 1.16 8.15 1.96
N ALA A 129 2.37 8.54 2.34
CA ALA A 129 3.27 9.30 1.48
C ALA A 129 4.37 8.38 0.91
N VAL A 130 4.62 8.51 -0.40
CA VAL A 130 5.88 8.04 -1.00
C VAL A 130 6.97 9.07 -0.67
N SER A 131 8.15 8.61 -0.31
CA SER A 131 9.26 9.45 0.15
C SER A 131 10.53 9.20 -0.65
N ALA A 132 11.50 10.10 -0.49
CA ALA A 132 12.89 9.79 -0.82
C ALA A 132 13.39 8.61 0.04
N PRO A 133 14.44 7.89 -0.40
CA PRO A 133 15.14 6.92 0.44
C PRO A 133 15.56 7.53 1.78
N TYR A 134 15.44 6.75 2.85
CA TYR A 134 15.79 7.20 4.20
C TYR A 134 16.38 6.08 5.04
N GLU A 135 17.16 6.44 6.05
CA GLU A 135 17.67 5.47 7.01
C GLU A 135 16.54 4.96 7.89
N MET A 136 16.14 3.71 7.68
CA MET A 136 15.19 3.03 8.56
C MET A 136 15.80 2.74 9.93
N LEU A 137 14.95 2.66 10.94
CA LEU A 137 15.24 2.30 12.32
C LEU A 137 16.17 1.08 12.37
N LYS A 138 17.24 1.17 13.15
CA LYS A 138 18.10 0.02 13.42
C LYS A 138 17.38 -0.96 14.34
N ALA A 139 17.83 -2.22 14.34
CA ALA A 139 17.31 -3.22 15.25
C ALA A 139 17.36 -2.72 16.70
N SER A 140 16.19 -2.69 17.34
CA SER A 140 16.04 -2.29 18.74
C SER A 140 15.04 -3.23 19.41
N PRO A 141 15.43 -3.95 20.48
CA PRO A 141 14.50 -4.79 21.22
C PRO A 141 13.41 -3.99 21.95
N LEU A 142 13.60 -2.69 22.13
CA LEU A 142 12.63 -1.81 22.80
C LEU A 142 11.50 -1.34 21.87
N GLU A 143 11.70 -1.38 20.56
CA GLU A 143 10.76 -0.87 19.55
C GLU A 143 10.67 -1.79 18.34
N ILE A 144 10.81 -3.09 18.58
CA ILE A 144 10.94 -4.06 17.50
C ILE A 144 9.77 -4.04 16.53
N GLY A 145 8.54 -3.86 17.00
CA GLY A 145 7.39 -3.79 16.11
C GLY A 145 7.49 -2.62 15.14
N SER A 146 7.98 -1.47 15.61
CA SER A 146 8.24 -0.31 14.75
C SER A 146 9.39 -0.56 13.76
N CYS A 147 10.46 -1.24 14.19
CA CYS A 147 11.54 -1.66 13.29
C CYS A 147 11.00 -2.54 12.15
N ILE A 148 10.33 -3.65 12.49
CA ILE A 148 9.85 -4.62 11.49
C ILE A 148 8.79 -3.99 10.56
N GLN A 149 7.86 -3.22 11.12
CA GLN A 149 6.85 -2.52 10.32
C GLN A 149 7.53 -1.60 9.30
N GLN A 150 8.49 -0.80 9.75
CA GLN A 150 9.19 0.13 8.86
C GLN A 150 10.03 -0.61 7.79
N TRP A 151 10.69 -1.71 8.14
CA TRP A 151 11.48 -2.52 7.20
C TRP A 151 10.65 -3.18 6.11
N SER A 152 9.35 -3.32 6.34
CA SER A 152 8.40 -3.88 5.38
C SER A 152 7.85 -2.84 4.40
N LEU A 153 8.15 -1.55 4.59
CA LEU A 153 7.54 -0.46 3.81
C LEU A 153 8.14 -0.29 2.41
N GLY A 154 7.29 0.21 1.51
CA GLY A 154 7.66 0.55 0.14
C GLY A 154 7.33 -0.57 -0.82
N THR A 155 7.97 -0.55 -2.00
CA THR A 155 7.74 -1.53 -3.06
C THR A 155 9.02 -2.19 -3.50
N ARG A 156 8.92 -3.45 -3.92
CA ARG A 156 9.96 -4.23 -4.59
C ARG A 156 9.34 -4.88 -5.81
N CYS A 157 10.00 -4.80 -6.96
CA CYS A 157 9.48 -5.35 -8.21
C CYS A 157 10.61 -5.93 -9.07
N ARG A 158 10.53 -7.23 -9.37
CA ARG A 158 11.42 -7.92 -10.30
C ARG A 158 10.59 -8.58 -11.40
N CYS A 159 10.96 -8.37 -12.66
CA CYS A 159 10.31 -9.01 -13.81
C CYS A 159 11.40 -9.56 -14.73
N GLU A 160 11.54 -10.88 -14.73
CA GLU A 160 12.62 -11.58 -15.44
C GLU A 160 12.14 -12.94 -15.94
N ASN A 161 12.57 -13.35 -17.13
CA ASN A 161 12.36 -14.70 -17.67
C ASN A 161 10.90 -15.20 -17.64
N GLY A 162 9.94 -14.32 -17.91
CA GLY A 162 8.50 -14.67 -17.88
C GLY A 162 7.95 -14.89 -16.47
N SER A 163 8.69 -14.47 -15.45
CA SER A 163 8.27 -14.44 -14.05
C SER A 163 8.19 -13.00 -13.56
N ILE A 164 7.33 -12.77 -12.57
CA ILE A 164 7.22 -11.49 -11.89
C ILE A 164 7.08 -11.73 -10.39
N SER A 165 7.82 -10.94 -9.63
CA SER A 165 7.75 -10.89 -8.17
C SER A 165 7.54 -9.45 -7.78
N PHE A 166 6.45 -9.16 -7.08
CA PHE A 166 6.15 -7.84 -6.57
C PHE A 166 5.69 -7.95 -5.12
N GLU A 167 6.28 -7.10 -4.28
CA GLU A 167 5.93 -6.97 -2.88
C GLU A 167 5.71 -5.50 -2.57
N ALA A 168 4.73 -5.23 -1.73
CA ALA A 168 4.55 -3.89 -1.19
C ALA A 168 4.08 -3.95 0.25
N GLY A 169 4.62 -3.06 1.09
CA GLY A 169 4.12 -2.83 2.43
C GLY A 169 3.79 -1.35 2.64
N THR A 170 2.65 -1.12 3.26
CA THR A 170 2.23 0.20 3.76
C THR A 170 2.26 0.18 5.29
N ASN A 171 1.82 1.27 5.92
CA ASN A 171 1.78 1.32 7.38
C ASN A 171 0.74 0.34 7.95
N ARG A 172 -0.20 -0.15 7.13
CA ARG A 172 -1.28 -1.06 7.55
C ARG A 172 -1.42 -2.34 6.74
N HIS A 173 -0.93 -2.38 5.50
CA HIS A 173 -1.19 -3.46 4.54
C HIS A 173 0.11 -4.07 4.00
N SER A 174 0.01 -5.33 3.59
CA SER A 174 1.07 -6.13 2.98
C SER A 174 0.51 -6.85 1.74
N TYR A 175 1.22 -6.69 0.63
CA TYR A 175 0.83 -7.19 -0.68
C TYR A 175 1.90 -8.08 -1.28
N THR A 176 1.46 -9.09 -2.01
CA THR A 176 2.31 -9.95 -2.82
C THR A 176 1.64 -10.17 -4.17
N PHE A 177 2.42 -10.14 -5.25
CA PHE A 177 2.00 -10.53 -6.59
C PHE A 177 3.15 -11.27 -7.27
N ASN A 178 3.08 -12.59 -7.22
CA ASN A 178 4.12 -13.48 -7.75
C ASN A 178 3.50 -14.42 -8.80
N ILE A 179 4.12 -14.47 -9.97
CA ILE A 179 3.82 -15.45 -11.03
C ILE A 179 5.15 -16.03 -11.50
N GLU A 180 5.28 -17.34 -11.39
CA GLU A 180 6.42 -18.14 -11.82
C GLU A 180 5.93 -19.44 -12.47
N PRO A 181 6.76 -20.17 -13.25
CA PRO A 181 6.36 -21.44 -13.82
C PRO A 181 5.86 -22.45 -12.75
N GLY A 182 4.57 -22.79 -12.81
CA GLY A 182 3.94 -23.74 -11.88
C GLY A 182 3.59 -23.16 -10.50
N PHE A 183 3.73 -21.84 -10.31
CA PHE A 183 3.46 -21.17 -9.04
C PHE A 183 2.84 -19.79 -9.28
N VAL A 184 1.69 -19.55 -8.67
CA VAL A 184 1.09 -18.22 -8.56
C VAL A 184 0.73 -17.96 -7.12
N TYR A 185 1.09 -16.78 -6.63
CA TYR A 185 0.67 -16.30 -5.33
C TYR A 185 0.40 -14.80 -5.38
N CYS A 186 -0.85 -14.41 -5.22
CA CYS A 186 -1.26 -13.03 -5.08
C CYS A 186 -2.06 -12.85 -3.79
N ARG A 187 -1.81 -11.77 -3.08
CA ARG A 187 -2.36 -11.54 -1.74
C ARG A 187 -2.48 -10.05 -1.44
N ALA A 188 -3.51 -9.73 -0.67
CA ALA A 188 -3.57 -8.56 0.17
C ALA A 188 -3.89 -8.98 1.60
N ALA A 189 -3.37 -8.22 2.56
CA ALA A 189 -3.56 -8.47 3.96
C ALA A 189 -3.30 -7.21 4.77
N ARG A 190 -3.95 -7.12 5.93
CA ARG A 190 -3.56 -6.18 6.98
C ARG A 190 -2.44 -6.80 7.80
N LEU A 191 -1.50 -5.97 8.23
CA LEU A 191 -0.35 -6.39 9.03
C LEU A 191 -0.02 -5.32 10.07
N ARG A 192 0.15 -5.75 11.32
CA ARG A 192 0.58 -4.88 12.42
C ARG A 192 1.62 -5.60 13.25
N PHE A 193 2.68 -4.91 13.64
CA PHE A 193 3.66 -5.42 14.59
C PHE A 193 3.64 -4.69 15.93
N ASN A 194 4.02 -5.41 16.98
CA ASN A 194 4.38 -4.87 18.29
C ASN A 194 5.60 -5.61 18.86
N GLU A 195 5.83 -5.46 20.16
CA GLU A 195 7.05 -5.92 20.81
C GLU A 195 7.11 -7.44 21.00
N ARG A 196 6.00 -8.14 20.74
CA ARG A 196 5.90 -9.60 20.82
C ARG A 196 5.84 -10.29 19.46
N GLY A 197 5.66 -9.55 18.37
CA GLY A 197 5.51 -10.14 17.05
C GLY A 197 4.59 -9.35 16.11
N GLY A 198 4.01 -10.04 15.13
CA GLY A 198 3.08 -9.49 14.15
C GLY A 198 1.73 -10.19 14.16
N LEU A 199 0.66 -9.43 13.98
CA LEU A 199 -0.67 -9.93 13.63
C LEU A 199 -0.88 -9.76 12.13
N PHE A 200 -1.08 -10.87 11.45
CA PHE A 200 -1.27 -10.97 10.02
C PHE A 200 -2.70 -11.41 9.68
N ALA A 201 -3.48 -10.56 9.03
CA ALA A 201 -4.88 -10.83 8.70
C ALA A 201 -5.11 -10.73 7.19
N GLN A 202 -5.30 -11.88 6.53
CA GLN A 202 -5.44 -11.97 5.09
C GLN A 202 -6.89 -11.82 4.64
N ASN A 203 -7.18 -10.76 3.87
CA ASN A 203 -8.48 -10.55 3.25
C ASN A 203 -8.55 -11.04 1.80
N ILE A 204 -7.40 -11.20 1.12
CA ILE A 204 -7.33 -11.71 -0.26
C ILE A 204 -6.23 -12.76 -0.40
N ARG A 205 -6.56 -13.93 -0.96
CA ARG A 205 -5.61 -15.01 -1.25
C ARG A 205 -5.92 -15.67 -2.59
N MET A 206 -4.96 -15.62 -3.49
CA MET A 206 -4.97 -16.38 -4.74
C MET A 206 -3.68 -17.19 -4.77
N MET A 207 -3.76 -18.51 -4.65
CA MET A 207 -2.60 -19.40 -4.66
C MET A 207 -2.85 -20.59 -5.57
N ALA A 208 -1.92 -20.88 -6.47
CA ALA A 208 -1.94 -22.07 -7.28
C ALA A 208 -0.53 -22.65 -7.40
N ASN A 209 -0.36 -23.89 -6.94
CA ASN A 209 0.84 -24.68 -7.11
C ASN A 209 0.49 -26.18 -7.07
N ALA A 210 1.49 -27.06 -7.07
CA ALA A 210 1.27 -28.50 -7.07
C ALA A 210 0.53 -29.06 -5.82
N ARG A 211 0.44 -28.29 -4.73
CA ARG A 211 -0.13 -28.71 -3.43
C ARG A 211 -1.35 -27.90 -3.00
N GLU A 212 -1.53 -26.69 -3.51
CA GLU A 212 -2.59 -25.78 -3.08
C GLU A 212 -3.23 -25.10 -4.28
N HIS A 213 -4.57 -25.03 -4.27
CA HIS A 213 -5.35 -24.12 -5.08
C HIS A 213 -6.32 -23.36 -4.16
N THR A 214 -6.19 -22.04 -4.12
CA THR A 214 -7.03 -21.15 -3.31
C THR A 214 -7.39 -19.91 -4.12
N ALA A 215 -8.66 -19.53 -4.10
CA ALA A 215 -9.17 -18.28 -4.66
C ALA A 215 -10.18 -17.69 -3.67
N TYR A 216 -9.76 -16.66 -2.94
CA TYR A 216 -10.54 -16.06 -1.86
C TYR A 216 -10.36 -14.55 -1.82
N MET A 217 -11.49 -13.86 -1.63
CA MET A 217 -11.59 -12.46 -1.23
C MET A 217 -12.70 -12.37 -0.18
N ALA A 218 -12.49 -11.56 0.85
CA ALA A 218 -13.49 -11.35 1.91
C ALA A 218 -14.84 -10.87 1.31
N PRO A 219 -15.99 -11.33 1.83
CA PRO A 219 -17.31 -10.98 1.27
C PRO A 219 -17.67 -9.49 1.29
N ASP A 220 -17.06 -8.73 2.20
CA ASP A 220 -17.02 -7.27 2.19
C ASP A 220 -15.58 -6.84 2.40
N ASN A 221 -14.81 -6.83 1.31
CA ASN A 221 -13.38 -6.60 1.35
C ASN A 221 -13.04 -5.21 1.90
N ARG A 222 -13.80 -4.18 1.54
CA ARG A 222 -13.61 -2.84 2.07
C ARG A 222 -13.80 -2.80 3.58
N ALA A 223 -14.82 -3.44 4.14
CA ALA A 223 -15.01 -3.47 5.59
C ALA A 223 -13.86 -4.20 6.29
N GLU A 224 -13.49 -5.37 5.79
CA GLU A 224 -12.40 -6.18 6.32
C GLU A 224 -11.05 -5.42 6.28
N SER A 225 -10.67 -4.89 5.11
CA SER A 225 -9.39 -4.22 4.91
C SER A 225 -9.30 -2.86 5.63
N ALA A 226 -10.43 -2.16 5.82
CA ALA A 226 -10.44 -0.88 6.52
C ALA A 226 -10.35 -1.02 8.04
N GLU A 227 -10.69 -2.19 8.61
CA GLU A 227 -10.76 -2.38 10.06
C GLU A 227 -9.35 -2.33 10.69
N PRO A 228 -9.16 -1.56 11.78
CA PRO A 228 -7.96 -1.59 12.60
C PRO A 228 -7.58 -2.97 13.16
N LEU A 229 -6.33 -3.40 12.98
CA LEU A 229 -5.83 -4.58 13.68
C LEU A 229 -5.51 -4.26 15.15
N LYS A 230 -6.07 -5.04 16.06
CA LYS A 230 -5.82 -4.97 17.50
C LYS A 230 -5.05 -6.22 17.91
N ILE A 231 -3.85 -6.01 18.44
CA ILE A 231 -3.01 -7.12 18.88
C ILE A 231 -3.41 -7.51 20.30
N ASP A 232 -3.74 -8.79 20.50
CA ASP A 232 -3.83 -9.41 21.81
C ASP A 232 -2.50 -10.11 22.15
N ASP A 233 -1.76 -9.52 23.09
CA ASP A 233 -0.46 -10.01 23.54
C ASP A 233 -0.49 -11.44 24.09
N SER A 234 -1.65 -11.90 24.57
CA SER A 234 -1.81 -13.25 25.12
C SER A 234 -1.83 -14.35 24.06
N LYS A 235 -2.06 -13.99 22.79
CA LYS A 235 -2.12 -14.93 21.66
C LYS A 235 -0.74 -15.26 21.07
N PHE A 236 0.32 -14.55 21.45
CA PHE A 236 1.68 -14.90 21.03
C PHE A 236 2.23 -16.11 21.80
N SER A 237 2.92 -16.99 21.09
CA SER A 237 3.58 -18.17 21.65
C SER A 237 5.10 -18.08 21.46
N PRO A 238 5.92 -18.41 22.48
CA PRO A 238 7.38 -18.30 22.35
C PRO A 238 7.99 -19.27 21.31
N ASP A 239 7.25 -20.29 20.87
CA ASP A 239 7.80 -21.40 20.08
C ASP A 239 7.14 -21.58 18.71
N GLN A 240 6.05 -20.87 18.42
CA GLN A 240 5.27 -21.07 17.20
C GLN A 240 4.40 -19.86 16.86
N CYS A 241 3.87 -19.85 15.63
CA CYS A 241 2.74 -18.98 15.31
C CYS A 241 1.45 -19.51 15.96
N VAL A 242 0.43 -18.66 16.07
CA VAL A 242 -0.90 -19.05 16.53
C VAL A 242 -1.93 -18.61 15.49
N PHE A 243 -2.79 -19.55 15.07
CA PHE A 243 -3.98 -19.25 14.27
C PHE A 243 -5.12 -18.84 15.18
N ASP A 244 -5.79 -17.76 14.82
CA ASP A 244 -6.86 -17.16 15.58
C ASP A 244 -7.95 -16.60 14.64
N GLU A 245 -9.11 -16.23 15.18
CA GLU A 245 -10.18 -15.59 14.41
C GLU A 245 -9.76 -14.26 13.78
N ASP A 246 -8.88 -13.50 14.45
CA ASP A 246 -8.40 -12.20 13.98
C ASP A 246 -7.28 -12.31 12.92
N GLY A 247 -6.77 -13.53 12.69
CA GLY A 247 -5.66 -13.80 11.79
C GLY A 247 -4.58 -14.68 12.42
N ILE A 248 -3.34 -14.48 11.99
CA ILE A 248 -2.19 -15.27 12.40
C ILE A 248 -1.26 -14.41 13.24
N TYR A 249 -1.00 -14.84 14.47
CA TYR A 249 -0.02 -14.25 15.36
C TYR A 249 1.35 -14.88 15.09
N TRP A 250 2.29 -14.11 14.55
CA TRP A 250 3.69 -14.49 14.34
C TRP A 250 4.54 -13.98 15.48
N SER A 251 5.07 -14.87 16.30
CA SER A 251 5.82 -14.48 17.50
C SER A 251 7.26 -14.13 17.22
N PHE A 252 7.74 -13.07 17.85
CA PHE A 252 9.13 -12.65 17.78
C PHE A 252 10.06 -13.62 18.52
N ILE A 253 11.23 -13.86 17.92
CA ILE A 253 12.26 -14.74 18.47
C ILE A 253 13.48 -13.92 18.91
N ARG A 254 14.14 -13.26 17.96
CA ARG A 254 15.41 -12.55 18.19
C ARG A 254 15.79 -11.65 17.01
N PHE A 255 16.77 -10.79 17.25
CA PHE A 255 17.53 -10.15 16.19
C PHE A 255 18.82 -10.89 15.88
N GLU A 256 19.21 -10.87 14.60
CA GLU A 256 20.52 -11.26 14.08
C GLU A 256 21.08 -10.05 13.33
N GLY A 257 21.71 -9.12 14.06
CA GLY A 257 22.06 -7.80 13.52
C GLY A 257 20.80 -6.99 13.19
N ASP A 258 20.74 -6.42 11.99
CA ASP A 258 19.56 -5.71 11.45
C ASP A 258 18.57 -6.67 10.76
N THR A 259 18.40 -7.88 11.30
CA THR A 259 17.41 -8.86 10.82
C THR A 259 16.59 -9.38 11.99
N ALA A 260 15.28 -9.20 11.96
CA ALA A 260 14.36 -9.81 12.91
C ALA A 260 13.98 -11.22 12.44
N VAL A 261 13.94 -12.15 13.38
CA VAL A 261 13.48 -13.53 13.15
C VAL A 261 12.20 -13.74 13.93
N ILE A 262 11.14 -14.18 13.25
CA ILE A 262 9.81 -14.44 13.83
C ILE A 262 9.31 -15.84 13.43
N HIS A 263 8.44 -16.43 14.25
CA HIS A 263 7.80 -17.72 13.96
C HIS A 263 6.75 -17.57 12.85
N GLY A 264 7.05 -18.12 11.67
CA GLY A 264 6.08 -18.41 10.63
C GLY A 264 5.41 -19.76 10.88
N CYS A 265 4.21 -19.96 10.32
CA CYS A 265 3.46 -21.21 10.51
C CYS A 265 4.06 -22.37 9.71
N GLY A 266 5.09 -23.00 10.26
CA GLY A 266 5.84 -24.10 9.63
C GLY A 266 7.24 -23.69 9.14
N GLU A 267 7.62 -22.43 9.28
CA GLU A 267 8.94 -21.90 8.91
C GLU A 267 9.33 -20.68 9.76
N LEU A 268 10.53 -20.13 9.55
CA LEU A 268 10.95 -18.89 10.19
C LEU A 268 10.92 -17.76 9.17
N TYR A 269 10.25 -16.66 9.49
CA TYR A 269 10.31 -15.46 8.66
C TYR A 269 11.44 -14.54 9.13
N ARG A 270 12.07 -13.90 8.15
CA ARG A 270 13.22 -13.00 8.36
C ARG A 270 12.91 -11.65 7.74
N PHE A 271 12.92 -10.61 8.56
CA PHE A 271 12.73 -9.23 8.14
C PHE A 271 14.06 -8.51 8.28
N ALA A 272 14.75 -8.33 7.15
CA ALA A 272 16.02 -7.62 7.11
C ALA A 272 15.77 -6.13 6.84
N ARG A 273 16.48 -5.26 7.57
CA ARG A 273 16.47 -3.82 7.31
C ARG A 273 16.99 -3.54 5.89
N PRO A 274 16.20 -2.91 5.01
CA PRO A 274 16.69 -2.45 3.72
C PRO A 274 17.83 -1.46 3.89
N ALA A 275 18.88 -1.59 3.08
CA ALA A 275 19.89 -0.56 2.96
C ALA A 275 19.29 0.64 2.22
N ILE A 276 19.77 1.86 2.51
CA ILE A 276 19.27 3.07 1.83
C ILE A 276 19.49 3.03 0.31
N ASP A 277 20.50 2.27 -0.14
CA ASP A 277 20.88 2.03 -1.53
C ASP A 277 20.48 0.63 -2.02
N ASP A 278 19.55 -0.06 -1.34
CA ASP A 278 19.03 -1.37 -1.76
C ASP A 278 18.48 -1.28 -3.20
N PRO A 279 19.09 -1.95 -4.18
CA PRO A 279 18.68 -1.88 -5.57
C PRO A 279 17.33 -2.56 -5.84
N ASP A 280 16.87 -3.44 -4.95
CA ASP A 280 15.57 -4.10 -5.07
C ASP A 280 14.43 -3.20 -4.57
N GLN A 281 14.72 -2.13 -3.82
CA GLN A 281 13.73 -1.19 -3.31
C GLN A 281 13.33 -0.17 -4.40
N THR A 282 12.14 -0.33 -4.96
CA THR A 282 11.67 0.48 -6.10
C THR A 282 10.98 1.78 -5.71
N GLU A 283 10.33 1.82 -4.55
CA GLU A 283 9.79 3.03 -3.91
C GLU A 283 9.91 2.92 -2.39
N TRP A 284 9.97 4.07 -1.73
CA TRP A 284 10.00 4.19 -0.28
C TRP A 284 8.69 4.81 0.21
N ILE A 285 8.13 4.26 1.29
CA ILE A 285 6.93 4.81 1.93
C ILE A 285 7.33 5.37 3.30
N ALA A 286 6.82 6.55 3.61
CA ALA A 286 7.02 7.19 4.90
C ALA A 286 6.38 6.38 6.02
N PHE A 287 7.17 6.10 7.06
CA PHE A 287 6.69 5.39 8.22
C PHE A 287 5.83 6.31 9.09
N GLU A 288 4.63 5.84 9.39
CA GLU A 288 3.73 6.42 10.36
C GLU A 288 3.39 5.35 11.39
N LYS A 289 3.71 5.63 12.66
CA LYS A 289 3.46 4.68 13.74
C LYS A 289 1.95 4.52 13.94
N TYR A 290 1.51 3.26 13.91
CA TYR A 290 0.13 2.84 14.01
C TYR A 290 -0.30 2.41 15.43
#